data_AF-A0AAN5BTL8-F1
#
_entry.id   AF-A0AAN5BTL8-F1
#
_cell.length_a   1.000
_cell.length_b   1.000
_cell.length_c   1.000
_cell.angle_alpha   90.00
_cell.angle_beta   90.00
_cell.angle_gamma   90.00
#
_symmetry.space_group_name_H-M   'P 1'
#
loop_
_entity.id
_entity.type
_entity.pdbx_description
1 polymer ?
#
loop_
_entity_poly.entity_id
_entity_poly.type
_entity_poly.pdbx_seq_one_letter_code
_entity_poly.pdbx_strand_id
1 'polypeptide(L)'
;MRYPHFILLCTLSPLALGKLCPIQGPAFPAPKDVASSSSFTQAKNQLLSTLDKAVHASNASEVTGIDPDSISFSLQVFNTKSDQPLLEYYHTAPSIRNSTVGVREVDADTVFRIASVSKLWTVLMLLIEKGDASLSEPVAKYVPELRDAAKELSHNATMRDDEIDHLRWDEVTIGELASHMTGVIRECTVSLGVFLTSHQVN
;
A
#
# COMPACT_ATOMS: atom_id res chain seq x y z
N MET A 1 -19.93 78.93 -11.67
CA MET A 1 -19.53 78.07 -10.55
C MET A 1 -19.39 76.65 -11.09
N ARG A 2 -18.27 76.00 -10.80
CA ARG A 2 -17.72 74.83 -11.52
C ARG A 2 -18.31 73.52 -10.97
N TYR A 3 -18.73 72.62 -11.86
CA TYR A 3 -19.06 71.23 -11.55
C TYR A 3 -17.77 70.46 -11.20
N PRO A 4 -17.76 69.60 -10.17
CA PRO A 4 -16.65 68.69 -9.96
C PRO A 4 -16.84 67.43 -10.82
N HIS A 5 -15.87 67.16 -11.69
CA HIS A 5 -15.72 65.88 -12.38
C HIS A 5 -15.32 64.80 -11.36
N PHE A 6 -16.19 63.82 -11.14
CA PHE A 6 -15.83 62.58 -10.44
C PHE A 6 -15.30 61.59 -11.49
N ILE A 7 -13.98 61.42 -11.53
CA ILE A 7 -13.35 60.42 -12.40
C ILE A 7 -13.44 59.05 -11.71
N LEU A 8 -14.23 58.16 -12.31
CA LEU A 8 -14.37 56.77 -11.92
C LEU A 8 -13.11 55.99 -12.33
N LEU A 9 -12.18 55.76 -11.39
CA LEU A 9 -11.06 54.84 -11.58
C LEU A 9 -11.55 53.40 -11.33
N CYS A 10 -12.11 52.78 -12.37
CA CYS A 10 -12.25 51.33 -12.45
C CYS A 10 -10.86 50.72 -12.58
N THR A 11 -10.25 50.30 -11.47
CA THR A 11 -9.10 49.39 -11.52
C THR A 11 -9.62 48.02 -11.92
N LEU A 12 -9.61 47.73 -13.21
CA LEU A 12 -9.64 46.38 -13.74
C LEU A 12 -8.35 45.68 -13.28
N SER A 13 -8.42 45.01 -12.13
CA SER A 13 -7.42 44.02 -11.76
C SER A 13 -7.39 42.99 -12.90
N PRO A 14 -6.25 42.74 -13.56
CA PRO A 14 -6.18 41.63 -14.49
C PRO A 14 -6.48 40.37 -13.66
N LEU A 15 -7.47 39.59 -14.08
CA LEU A 15 -7.58 38.20 -13.66
C LEU A 15 -6.21 37.59 -13.93
N ALA A 16 -5.42 37.38 -12.87
CA ALA A 16 -4.38 36.39 -12.91
C ALA A 16 -5.11 35.08 -13.14
N LEU A 17 -5.16 34.66 -14.41
CA LEU A 17 -5.55 33.33 -14.82
C LEU A 17 -4.45 32.41 -14.29
N GLY A 18 -4.42 32.22 -12.97
CA GLY A 18 -3.60 31.21 -12.32
C GLY A 18 -3.93 29.94 -13.06
N LYS A 19 -2.91 29.33 -13.69
CA LYS A 19 -3.05 28.03 -14.33
C LYS A 19 -3.72 27.14 -13.30
N LEU A 20 -5.00 26.87 -13.48
CA LEU A 20 -5.73 25.95 -12.63
C LEU A 20 -4.95 24.64 -12.79
N CYS A 21 -4.21 24.25 -11.75
CA CYS A 21 -3.56 22.96 -11.74
C CYS A 21 -4.68 21.96 -12.05
N PRO A 22 -4.55 21.14 -13.11
CA PRO A 22 -5.58 20.16 -13.39
C PRO A 22 -5.81 19.38 -12.11
N ILE A 23 -7.08 19.22 -11.72
CA ILE A 23 -7.49 18.31 -10.65
C ILE A 23 -6.65 17.04 -10.82
N GLN A 24 -5.89 16.67 -9.78
CA GLN A 24 -4.97 15.54 -9.85
C GLN A 24 -5.74 14.30 -10.31
N GLY A 25 -5.49 13.93 -11.56
CA GLY A 25 -6.16 12.86 -12.25
C GLY A 25 -5.27 12.39 -13.40
N PRO A 26 -5.62 11.27 -14.05
CA PRO A 26 -4.83 10.76 -15.15
C PRO A 26 -4.63 11.84 -16.22
N ALA A 27 -3.38 12.23 -16.47
CA ALA A 27 -3.07 13.22 -17.50
C ALA A 27 -3.42 12.75 -18.93
N PHE A 28 -3.65 11.44 -19.09
CA PHE A 28 -3.99 10.79 -20.34
C PHE A 28 -5.27 9.95 -20.17
N PRO A 29 -6.09 9.83 -21.23
CA PRO A 29 -7.23 8.93 -21.21
C PRO A 29 -6.77 7.48 -21.02
N ALA A 30 -7.65 6.64 -20.48
CA ALA A 30 -7.38 5.21 -20.35
C ALA A 30 -7.00 4.62 -21.72
N PRO A 31 -5.87 3.89 -21.83
CA PRO A 31 -5.46 3.24 -23.06
C PRO A 31 -6.56 2.34 -23.61
N LYS A 32 -6.78 2.41 -24.93
CA LYS A 32 -7.70 1.55 -25.66
C LYS A 32 -6.90 0.51 -26.42
N ASP A 33 -7.41 -0.72 -26.45
CA ASP A 33 -6.87 -1.81 -27.27
C ASP A 33 -5.35 -2.01 -27.15
N VAL A 34 -4.86 -2.09 -25.90
CA VAL A 34 -3.42 -2.25 -25.58
C VAL A 34 -2.83 -3.51 -26.23
N ALA A 35 -3.65 -4.55 -26.41
CA ALA A 35 -3.24 -5.82 -27.00
C ALA A 35 -2.79 -5.71 -28.46
N SER A 36 -3.37 -4.79 -29.25
CA SER A 36 -3.00 -4.58 -30.65
C SER A 36 -1.81 -3.64 -30.85
N SER A 37 -1.33 -3.00 -29.78
CA SER A 37 -0.18 -2.10 -29.83
C SER A 37 1.11 -2.88 -30.13
N SER A 38 1.85 -2.42 -31.16
CA SER A 38 3.17 -2.96 -31.49
C SER A 38 4.18 -2.75 -30.36
N SER A 39 4.15 -1.58 -29.71
CA SER A 39 5.02 -1.27 -28.57
C SER A 39 4.74 -2.20 -27.38
N PHE A 40 3.47 -2.46 -27.07
CA PHE A 40 3.11 -3.40 -26.01
C PHE A 40 3.54 -4.83 -26.36
N THR A 41 3.29 -5.27 -27.60
CA THR A 41 3.69 -6.62 -28.08
C THR A 41 5.20 -6.81 -27.99
N GLN A 42 5.99 -5.80 -28.40
CA GLN A 42 7.44 -5.84 -28.28
C GLN A 42 7.88 -5.95 -26.81
N ALA A 43 7.33 -5.12 -25.93
CA ALA A 43 7.65 -5.14 -24.50
C ALA A 43 7.25 -6.48 -23.85
N LYS A 44 6.07 -7.02 -24.21
CA LYS A 44 5.59 -8.35 -23.79
C LYS A 44 6.60 -9.44 -24.13
N ASN A 45 7.04 -9.50 -25.39
CA ASN A 45 7.99 -10.52 -25.85
C ASN A 45 9.37 -10.37 -25.19
N GLN A 46 9.84 -9.13 -25.00
CA GLN A 46 11.10 -8.87 -24.30
C GLN A 46 11.04 -9.29 -22.83
N LEU A 47 9.94 -8.99 -22.14
CA LEU A 47 9.70 -9.41 -20.76
C LEU A 47 9.67 -10.93 -20.63
N LEU A 48 8.88 -11.63 -21.46
CA LEU A 48 8.80 -13.09 -21.45
C LEU A 48 10.17 -13.73 -21.69
N SER A 49 10.91 -13.24 -22.70
CA SER A 49 12.28 -13.73 -22.96
C SER A 49 13.24 -13.48 -21.79
N THR A 50 13.06 -12.39 -21.05
CA THR A 50 13.89 -12.07 -19.87
C THR A 50 13.55 -12.99 -18.70
N LEU A 51 12.27 -13.27 -18.48
CA LEU A 51 11.81 -14.22 -17.46
C LEU A 51 12.27 -15.65 -17.79
N ASP A 52 12.13 -16.08 -19.05
CA ASP A 52 12.59 -17.40 -19.49
C ASP A 52 14.09 -17.59 -19.23
N LYS A 53 14.90 -16.57 -19.56
CA LYS A 53 16.35 -16.59 -19.29
C LYS A 53 16.64 -16.65 -17.79
N ALA A 54 15.92 -15.86 -16.98
CA ALA A 54 16.12 -15.85 -15.55
C ALA A 54 15.80 -17.21 -14.90
N VAL A 55 14.76 -17.91 -15.38
CA VAL A 55 14.37 -19.21 -14.79
C VAL A 55 15.15 -20.41 -15.33
N HIS A 56 15.82 -20.27 -16.48
CA HIS A 56 16.68 -21.31 -17.07
C HIS A 56 18.19 -20.99 -16.94
N ALA A 57 18.56 -19.96 -16.18
CA ALA A 57 19.95 -19.56 -16.00
C ALA A 57 20.75 -20.73 -15.38
N SER A 58 21.60 -21.38 -16.19
CA SER A 58 22.32 -22.59 -15.79
C SER A 58 23.62 -22.33 -15.03
N ASN A 59 24.04 -21.06 -14.90
CA ASN A 59 25.33 -20.67 -14.33
C ASN A 59 25.17 -19.56 -13.29
N ALA A 60 25.79 -19.73 -12.13
CA ALA A 60 25.85 -18.79 -11.00
C ALA A 60 26.48 -17.41 -11.30
N SER A 61 26.86 -17.14 -12.55
CA SER A 61 27.52 -15.88 -12.96
C SER A 61 26.54 -14.76 -13.31
N GLU A 62 25.25 -15.08 -13.47
CA GLU A 62 24.15 -14.12 -13.55
C GLU A 62 23.33 -14.28 -12.27
N VAL A 63 23.77 -13.64 -11.18
CA VAL A 63 22.99 -13.59 -9.93
C VAL A 63 21.70 -12.85 -10.22
N THR A 64 20.63 -13.59 -10.50
CA THR A 64 19.29 -13.02 -10.58
C THR A 64 18.71 -12.93 -9.16
N GLY A 65 17.82 -11.98 -8.92
CA GLY A 65 17.12 -11.87 -7.62
C GLY A 65 16.14 -13.01 -7.34
N ILE A 66 16.07 -14.01 -8.21
CA ILE A 66 15.15 -15.14 -8.17
C ILE A 66 16.00 -16.41 -8.22
N ASP A 67 15.88 -17.27 -7.21
CA ASP A 67 16.39 -18.64 -7.29
C ASP A 67 15.31 -19.50 -7.98
N PRO A 68 15.49 -19.88 -9.26
CA PRO A 68 14.44 -20.60 -9.99
C PRO A 68 14.23 -22.02 -9.50
N ASP A 69 15.20 -22.58 -8.75
CA ASP A 69 15.09 -23.93 -8.21
C ASP A 69 14.24 -23.99 -6.94
N SER A 70 14.17 -22.87 -6.20
CA SER A 70 13.44 -22.78 -4.93
C SER A 70 12.21 -21.88 -4.95
N ILE A 71 12.15 -20.87 -5.83
CA ILE A 71 11.08 -19.86 -5.88
C ILE A 71 10.14 -20.14 -7.05
N SER A 72 8.87 -20.38 -6.75
CA SER A 72 7.80 -20.40 -7.76
C SER A 72 7.07 -19.06 -7.76
N PHE A 73 6.64 -18.59 -8.93
CA PHE A 73 5.93 -17.32 -9.06
C PHE A 73 5.00 -17.30 -10.27
N SER A 74 4.01 -16.43 -10.21
CA SER A 74 3.11 -16.12 -11.32
C SER A 74 3.15 -14.62 -11.61
N LEU A 75 3.13 -14.25 -12.88
CA LEU A 75 2.98 -12.87 -13.33
C LEU A 75 1.80 -12.78 -14.28
N GLN A 76 0.86 -11.89 -13.98
CA GLN A 76 -0.23 -11.55 -14.87
C GLN A 76 -0.29 -10.04 -15.07
N VAL A 77 -0.52 -9.62 -16.30
CA VAL A 77 -0.82 -8.23 -16.66
C VAL A 77 -2.20 -8.21 -17.28
N PHE A 78 -3.11 -7.43 -16.73
CA PHE A 78 -4.50 -7.33 -17.18
C PHE A 78 -4.90 -5.88 -17.42
N ASN A 79 -6.06 -5.68 -18.06
CA ASN A 79 -6.68 -4.37 -18.23
C ASN A 79 -8.12 -4.39 -17.72
N THR A 80 -8.77 -3.25 -17.73
CA THR A 80 -10.15 -3.09 -17.24
C THR A 80 -11.23 -3.34 -18.32
N LYS A 81 -10.84 -3.84 -19.50
CA LYS A 81 -11.71 -3.94 -20.68
C LYS A 81 -11.88 -5.37 -21.21
N SER A 82 -11.04 -6.29 -20.78
CA SER A 82 -11.00 -7.68 -21.21
C SER A 82 -11.01 -8.57 -19.98
N ASP A 83 -11.79 -9.64 -20.03
CA ASP A 83 -11.79 -10.69 -19.00
C ASP A 83 -10.54 -11.59 -19.11
N GLN A 84 -9.81 -11.50 -20.23
CA GLN A 84 -8.56 -12.23 -20.46
C GLN A 84 -7.34 -11.36 -20.16
N PRO A 85 -6.31 -11.89 -19.46
CA PRO A 85 -5.06 -11.18 -19.25
C PRO A 85 -4.33 -10.86 -20.57
N LEU A 86 -3.61 -9.74 -20.58
CA LEU A 86 -2.75 -9.33 -21.70
C LEU A 86 -1.45 -10.15 -21.76
N LEU A 87 -0.95 -10.58 -20.60
CA LEU A 87 0.21 -11.45 -20.43
C LEU A 87 -0.03 -12.31 -19.20
N GLU A 88 0.37 -13.58 -19.30
CA GLU A 88 0.46 -14.51 -18.19
C GLU A 88 1.80 -15.25 -18.30
N TYR A 89 2.43 -15.50 -17.17
CA TYR A 89 3.66 -16.27 -17.05
C TYR A 89 3.67 -16.99 -15.72
N TYR A 90 3.98 -18.28 -15.75
CA TYR A 90 3.99 -19.15 -14.58
C TYR A 90 5.31 -19.89 -14.51
N HIS A 91 5.95 -19.83 -13.35
CA HIS A 91 7.16 -20.58 -13.08
C HIS A 91 6.95 -21.51 -11.88
N THR A 92 7.16 -22.81 -12.11
CA THR A 92 7.11 -23.85 -11.09
C THR A 92 8.52 -24.30 -10.75
N ALA A 93 8.95 -23.96 -9.53
CA ALA A 93 10.23 -24.41 -9.00
C ALA A 93 10.25 -25.95 -8.84
N PRO A 94 11.36 -26.62 -9.22
CA PRO A 94 11.59 -28.03 -8.93
C PRO A 94 11.34 -28.42 -7.47
N SER A 95 11.64 -27.54 -6.51
CA SER A 95 11.47 -27.77 -5.07
C SER A 95 10.06 -28.17 -4.65
N ILE A 96 9.02 -27.69 -5.35
CA ILE A 96 7.61 -27.93 -4.97
C ILE A 96 6.97 -29.09 -5.73
N ARG A 97 7.63 -29.66 -6.75
CA ARG A 97 7.06 -30.72 -7.60
C ARG A 97 6.70 -32.00 -6.84
N ASN A 98 7.36 -32.23 -5.71
CA ASN A 98 7.11 -33.37 -4.81
C ASN A 98 6.54 -32.94 -3.45
N SER A 99 6.02 -31.71 -3.34
CA SER A 99 5.40 -31.25 -2.10
C SER A 99 4.16 -32.08 -1.75
N THR A 100 3.98 -32.35 -0.46
CA THR A 100 2.78 -33.00 0.09
C THR A 100 1.70 -31.99 0.49
N VAL A 101 2.02 -30.70 0.47
CA VAL A 101 1.13 -29.59 0.87
C VAL A 101 1.14 -28.50 -0.21
N GLY A 102 -0.03 -27.97 -0.56
CA GLY A 102 -0.18 -26.94 -1.60
C GLY A 102 -0.20 -27.52 -3.01
N VAL A 103 0.21 -26.72 -3.99
CA VAL A 103 0.25 -27.11 -5.41
C VAL A 103 1.61 -27.72 -5.78
N ARG A 104 1.62 -28.55 -6.82
CA ARG A 104 2.84 -29.16 -7.40
C ARG A 104 3.25 -28.50 -8.71
N GLU A 105 2.36 -27.68 -9.25
CA GLU A 105 2.49 -26.89 -10.46
C GLU A 105 1.79 -25.56 -10.22
N VAL A 106 2.43 -24.46 -10.59
CA VAL A 106 1.86 -23.12 -10.54
C VAL A 106 1.15 -22.82 -11.84
N ASP A 107 -0.09 -22.38 -11.72
CA ASP A 107 -1.00 -22.00 -12.79
C ASP A 107 -1.82 -20.75 -12.41
N ALA A 108 -2.82 -20.43 -13.22
CA ALA A 108 -3.70 -19.28 -13.03
C ALA A 108 -4.54 -19.34 -11.74
N ASP A 109 -4.82 -20.54 -11.24
CA ASP A 109 -5.71 -20.77 -10.09
C ASP A 109 -4.93 -20.99 -8.79
N THR A 110 -3.61 -20.92 -8.85
CA THR A 110 -2.74 -21.15 -7.70
C THR A 110 -2.91 -20.05 -6.65
N VAL A 111 -3.25 -20.46 -5.42
CA VAL A 111 -3.46 -19.56 -4.29
C VAL A 111 -2.14 -19.28 -3.56
N PHE A 112 -1.72 -18.01 -3.55
CA PHE A 112 -0.53 -17.55 -2.82
C PHE A 112 -0.87 -16.90 -1.48
N ARG A 113 0.03 -17.05 -0.50
CA ARG A 113 0.00 -16.22 0.71
C ARG A 113 0.46 -14.82 0.35
N ILE A 114 -0.42 -13.83 0.47
CA ILE A 114 -0.16 -12.46 0.00
C ILE A 114 0.52 -11.54 1.04
N ALA A 115 0.75 -12.05 2.27
CA ALA A 115 1.43 -11.34 3.35
C ALA A 115 0.94 -9.88 3.51
N SER A 116 1.84 -8.89 3.48
CA SER A 116 1.50 -7.48 3.69
C SER A 116 0.55 -6.87 2.65
N VAL A 117 0.36 -7.50 1.48
CA VAL A 117 -0.62 -7.06 0.47
C VAL A 117 -2.05 -7.15 1.04
N SER A 118 -2.30 -8.00 2.03
CA SER A 118 -3.58 -8.08 2.75
C SER A 118 -4.07 -6.75 3.31
N LYS A 119 -3.17 -5.82 3.65
CA LYS A 119 -3.54 -4.49 4.19
C LYS A 119 -4.39 -3.68 3.22
N LEU A 120 -4.16 -3.81 1.92
CA LEU A 120 -4.95 -3.12 0.89
C LEU A 120 -6.43 -3.53 1.01
N TRP A 121 -6.68 -4.83 1.20
CA TRP A 121 -8.02 -5.35 1.41
C TRP A 121 -8.62 -4.90 2.73
N THR A 122 -7.84 -4.88 3.82
CA THR A 122 -8.30 -4.39 5.12
C THR A 122 -8.80 -2.95 5.05
N VAL A 123 -8.02 -2.05 4.45
CA VAL A 123 -8.40 -0.63 4.31
C VAL A 123 -9.56 -0.46 3.33
N LEU A 124 -9.56 -1.19 2.21
CA LEU A 124 -10.66 -1.14 1.25
C LEU A 124 -11.99 -1.59 1.88
N MET A 125 -12.00 -2.69 2.63
CA MET A 125 -13.20 -3.17 3.32
C MET A 125 -13.67 -2.16 4.38
N LEU A 126 -12.75 -1.56 5.14
CA LEU A 126 -13.10 -0.50 6.09
C LEU A 126 -13.81 0.66 5.39
N LEU A 127 -13.27 1.13 4.25
CA LEU A 127 -13.87 2.22 3.47
C LEU A 127 -15.24 1.86 2.89
N ILE A 128 -15.42 0.62 2.44
CA ILE A 128 -16.72 0.13 1.93
C ILE A 128 -17.76 0.14 3.05
N GLU A 129 -17.40 -0.33 4.25
CA GLU A 129 -18.33 -0.52 5.37
C GLU A 129 -18.61 0.75 6.18
N LYS A 130 -17.62 1.64 6.31
CA LYS A 130 -17.68 2.83 7.18
C LYS A 130 -17.52 4.16 6.46
N GLY A 131 -17.13 4.14 5.19
CA GLY A 131 -16.72 5.35 4.48
C GLY A 131 -15.37 5.88 4.97
N ASP A 132 -15.03 7.08 4.52
CA ASP A 132 -13.80 7.78 4.86
C ASP A 132 -13.87 8.54 6.19
N ALA A 133 -15.07 8.90 6.66
CA ALA A 133 -15.26 9.62 7.91
C ALA A 133 -14.63 8.91 9.13
N SER A 134 -14.64 7.58 9.16
CA SER A 134 -14.00 6.81 10.25
C SER A 134 -12.49 6.98 10.32
N LEU A 135 -11.84 7.41 9.23
CA LEU A 135 -10.38 7.61 9.23
C LEU A 135 -9.95 8.73 10.18
N SER A 136 -10.82 9.69 10.48
CA SER A 136 -10.54 10.78 11.43
C SER A 136 -10.93 10.43 12.87
N GLU A 137 -11.47 9.24 13.12
CA GLU A 137 -11.88 8.84 14.45
C GLU A 137 -10.74 8.14 15.20
N PRO A 138 -10.59 8.37 16.52
CA PRO A 138 -9.61 7.66 17.34
C PRO A 138 -9.85 6.15 17.37
N VAL A 139 -8.79 5.36 17.30
CA VAL A 139 -8.86 3.89 17.35
C VAL A 139 -9.42 3.38 18.68
N ALA A 140 -9.16 4.08 19.78
CA ALA A 140 -9.71 3.80 21.11
C ALA A 140 -11.25 3.88 21.16
N LYS A 141 -11.90 4.54 20.19
CA LYS A 141 -13.37 4.50 20.08
C LYS A 141 -13.87 3.08 19.82
N TYR A 142 -13.09 2.28 19.08
CA TYR A 142 -13.52 0.97 18.57
C TYR A 142 -12.87 -0.21 19.28
N VAL A 143 -11.63 -0.06 19.78
CA VAL A 143 -10.89 -1.15 20.44
C VAL A 143 -10.88 -0.92 21.95
N PRO A 144 -11.65 -1.70 22.74
CA PRO A 144 -11.75 -1.52 24.18
C PRO A 144 -10.41 -1.54 24.92
N GLU A 145 -9.50 -2.41 24.51
CA GLU A 145 -8.18 -2.57 25.12
C GLU A 145 -7.34 -1.30 24.97
N LEU A 146 -7.41 -0.65 23.80
CA LEU A 146 -6.71 0.63 23.54
C LEU A 146 -7.36 1.80 24.29
N ARG A 147 -8.68 1.74 24.49
CA ARG A 147 -9.39 2.72 25.31
C ARG A 147 -9.00 2.63 26.77
N ASP A 148 -8.83 1.42 27.29
CA ASP A 148 -8.45 1.23 28.68
C ASP A 148 -6.97 1.62 28.89
N ALA A 149 -6.08 1.30 27.94
CA ALA A 149 -4.71 1.80 27.94
C ALA A 149 -4.63 3.35 27.93
N ALA A 150 -5.48 4.02 27.14
CA ALA A 150 -5.56 5.48 27.14
C ALA A 150 -6.03 6.06 28.48
N LYS A 151 -6.99 5.42 29.15
CA LYS A 151 -7.44 5.83 30.50
C LYS A 151 -6.33 5.68 31.53
N GLU A 152 -5.62 4.56 31.53
CA GLU A 152 -4.49 4.34 32.44
C GLU A 152 -3.42 5.42 32.29
N LEU A 153 -3.05 5.74 31.04
CA LEU A 153 -2.14 6.84 30.73
C LEU A 153 -2.66 8.20 31.21
N SER A 154 -3.97 8.45 31.12
CA SER A 154 -4.57 9.72 31.57
C SER A 154 -4.43 9.97 33.08
N HIS A 155 -4.26 8.91 33.89
CA HIS A 155 -4.11 9.02 35.34
C HIS A 155 -2.66 9.29 35.79
N ASN A 156 -1.67 9.21 34.89
CA ASN A 156 -0.27 9.43 35.19
C ASN A 156 0.33 10.52 34.26
N ALA A 157 0.37 11.75 34.76
CA ALA A 157 0.86 12.91 34.00
C ALA A 157 2.30 12.72 33.49
N THR A 158 3.17 12.08 34.26
CA THR A 158 4.56 11.82 33.84
C THR A 158 4.64 10.86 32.67
N MET A 159 3.86 9.78 32.67
CA MET A 159 3.80 8.84 31.54
C MET A 159 3.11 9.46 30.32
N ARG A 160 2.12 10.34 30.55
CA ARG A 160 1.41 11.01 29.46
C ARG A 160 2.29 11.99 28.69
N ASP A 161 3.24 12.64 29.37
CA ASP A 161 4.18 13.58 28.76
C ASP A 161 5.37 12.89 28.07
N ASP A 162 5.53 11.57 28.27
CA ASP A 162 6.54 10.74 27.60
C ASP A 162 5.99 10.15 26.29
N GLU A 163 6.05 10.97 25.24
CA GLU A 163 5.58 10.59 23.89
C GLU A 163 6.51 9.60 23.18
N ILE A 164 7.65 9.24 23.78
CA ILE A 164 8.60 8.26 23.22
C ILE A 164 8.17 6.85 23.64
N ASP A 165 7.93 6.65 24.93
CA ASP A 165 7.62 5.33 25.49
C ASP A 165 6.11 5.07 25.59
N HIS A 166 5.27 6.10 25.48
CA HIS A 166 3.82 5.98 25.64
C HIS A 166 3.00 6.61 24.51
N LEU A 167 2.29 5.75 23.79
CA LEU A 167 1.38 6.18 22.73
C LEU A 167 0.01 6.57 23.27
N ARG A 168 -0.45 7.76 22.90
CA ARG A 168 -1.75 8.32 23.30
C ARG A 168 -2.88 7.79 22.40
N TRP A 169 -3.33 6.57 22.68
CA TRP A 169 -4.31 5.83 21.86
C TRP A 169 -5.67 6.53 21.66
N ASP A 170 -6.02 7.48 22.53
CA ASP A 170 -7.19 8.34 22.41
C ASP A 170 -7.03 9.45 21.36
N GLU A 171 -5.82 9.71 20.88
CA GLU A 171 -5.53 10.65 19.78
C GLU A 171 -5.19 9.95 18.47
N VAL A 172 -4.68 8.72 18.53
CA VAL A 172 -4.34 7.93 17.34
C VAL A 172 -5.58 7.63 16.51
N THR A 173 -5.66 8.20 15.32
CA THR A 173 -6.77 7.98 14.39
C THR A 173 -6.60 6.69 13.60
N ILE A 174 -7.72 6.16 13.08
CA ILE A 174 -7.68 5.01 12.17
C ILE A 174 -6.88 5.32 10.90
N GLY A 175 -6.99 6.55 10.38
CA GLY A 175 -6.26 7.00 9.21
C GLY A 175 -4.75 6.97 9.42
N GLU A 176 -4.26 7.48 10.55
CA GLU A 176 -2.83 7.41 10.90
C GLU A 176 -2.34 5.97 11.04
N LEU A 177 -3.16 5.08 11.61
CA LEU A 177 -2.81 3.66 11.73
C LEU A 177 -2.73 2.98 10.36
N ALA A 178 -3.70 3.27 9.48
CA ALA A 178 -3.75 2.74 8.12
C ALA A 178 -2.60 3.27 7.25
N SER A 179 -2.15 4.51 7.48
CA SER A 179 -1.06 5.15 6.74
C SER A 179 0.33 4.92 7.32
N HIS A 180 0.45 4.15 8.41
CA HIS A 180 1.70 3.94 9.15
C HIS A 180 2.32 5.23 9.70
N MET A 181 1.50 6.20 10.10
CA MET A 181 1.92 7.50 10.64
C MET A 181 1.82 7.63 12.17
N THR A 182 1.46 6.55 12.87
CA THR A 182 1.26 6.56 14.33
C THR A 182 2.56 6.45 15.14
N GLY A 183 3.71 6.26 14.50
CA GLY A 183 4.96 5.93 15.20
C GLY A 183 5.04 4.50 15.77
N VAL A 184 3.99 3.69 15.58
CA VAL A 184 4.00 2.27 16.00
C VAL A 184 4.97 1.48 15.13
N ILE A 185 6.06 1.02 15.74
CA ILE A 185 7.04 0.16 15.07
C ILE A 185 6.52 -1.28 14.95
N ARG A 186 6.94 -1.98 13.90
CA ARG A 186 6.73 -3.42 13.79
C ARG A 186 7.80 -4.14 14.58
N GLU A 187 7.39 -4.94 15.55
CA GLU A 187 8.27 -5.90 16.18
C GLU A 187 8.46 -7.11 15.25
N CYS A 188 9.34 -6.99 14.26
CA CYS A 188 9.70 -8.13 13.39
C CYS A 188 10.84 -8.97 13.98
N THR A 189 11.66 -8.39 14.87
CA THR A 189 12.67 -9.08 15.68
C THR A 189 13.09 -8.19 16.85
N VAL A 190 12.46 -8.32 18.02
CA VAL A 190 13.14 -7.97 19.28
C VAL A 190 13.25 -9.25 20.06
N SER A 191 14.49 -9.57 20.43
CA SER A 191 14.80 -10.69 21.31
C SER A 191 13.86 -10.69 22.51
N LEU A 192 13.34 -11.88 22.78
CA LEU A 192 12.45 -12.31 23.85
C LEU A 192 12.91 -11.87 25.27
N GLY A 193 12.93 -10.58 25.59
CA GLY A 193 13.56 -10.11 26.83
C GLY A 193 13.13 -8.78 27.43
N VAL A 194 12.33 -7.93 26.77
CA VAL A 194 12.04 -6.57 27.33
C VAL A 194 10.58 -6.31 27.70
N PHE A 195 9.61 -7.12 27.24
CA PHE A 195 8.19 -6.87 27.55
C PHE A 195 7.58 -7.75 28.66
N LEU A 196 8.37 -8.63 29.33
CA LEU A 196 7.88 -9.52 30.40
C LEU A 196 8.64 -9.39 31.74
N THR A 197 9.08 -8.19 32.11
CA THR A 197 9.52 -7.94 33.50
C THR A 197 8.71 -6.82 34.14
N SER A 198 7.40 -7.00 34.21
CA SER A 198 6.54 -6.31 35.18
C SER A 198 5.46 -7.24 35.73
N HIS A 199 5.81 -8.52 35.94
CA HIS A 199 5.03 -9.40 36.80
C HIS A 199 5.88 -10.57 37.29
N GLN A 200 6.70 -10.34 38.31
CA GLN A 200 7.01 -11.39 39.29
C GLN A 200 6.84 -10.80 40.69
N VAL A 201 5.84 -11.35 41.35
CA VAL A 201 5.46 -11.17 42.74
C VAL A 201 6.58 -11.70 43.63
N ASN A 202 7.12 -10.84 44.50
CA ASN A 202 7.26 -11.05 45.95
C ASN A 202 7.76 -9.76 46.61
#